data_AF-A0A5N5J8W3-F1
#
_entry.id   AF-A0A5N5J8W3-F1
#
_cell.length_a   1.000
_cell.length_b   1.000
_cell.length_c   1.000
_cell.angle_alpha   90.00
_cell.angle_beta   90.00
_cell.angle_gamma   90.00
#
_symmetry.space_group_name_H-M   'P 1'
#
loop_
_entity.id
_entity.type
_entity.pdbx_description
1 polymer ?
#
loop_
_entity_poly.entity_id
_entity_poly.type
_entity_poly.pdbx_seq_one_letter_code
_entity_poly.pdbx_strand_id
1 'polypeptide(L)'
;MSATDPSRPDIQSFMAAASAVLGQSLPPPKDVFNFGGNNPSNADKFLQLAIEGKKTATTSWPIPDPLYWGPGDLSVILDGRGKPGAVMRTTSFVTCKFKDVGEDFALAEAEGDYEAYRTGHIEFYGRQEGGDKFGDESLVLCEKFEVIYPKAQMTMEKGNIYRMGTHWQNP
;
A
#
# COMPACT_ATOMS: atom_id res chain seq x y z
N MET A 1 2.03 -5.44 -13.95
CA MET A 1 3.39 -4.86 -13.87
C MET A 1 3.26 -3.37 -13.88
N SER A 2 3.96 -2.65 -13.01
CA SER A 2 3.99 -1.20 -13.10
C SER A 2 4.69 -0.73 -14.37
N ALA A 3 4.14 0.30 -15.02
CA ALA A 3 4.78 0.96 -16.16
C ALA A 3 5.86 1.98 -15.72
N THR A 4 6.09 2.16 -14.42
CA THR A 4 7.01 3.19 -13.93
C THR A 4 8.43 2.64 -13.82
N ASP A 5 9.36 3.28 -14.53
CA ASP A 5 10.78 2.97 -14.47
C ASP A 5 11.37 3.27 -13.07
N PRO A 6 11.90 2.26 -12.36
CA PRO A 6 12.58 2.44 -11.07
C PRO A 6 13.81 3.36 -11.12
N SER A 7 14.38 3.59 -12.31
CA SER A 7 15.55 4.43 -12.52
C SER A 7 15.23 5.93 -12.63
N ARG A 8 13.95 6.31 -12.60
CA ARG A 8 13.52 7.73 -12.61
C ARG A 8 14.30 8.57 -11.58
N PRO A 9 14.79 9.78 -11.92
CA PRO A 9 15.61 10.59 -11.01
C PRO A 9 14.94 10.93 -9.67
N ASP A 10 13.61 11.12 -9.64
CA ASP A 10 12.89 11.38 -8.41
C ASP A 10 12.78 10.16 -7.50
N ILE A 11 12.69 8.95 -8.07
CA ILE A 11 12.75 7.68 -7.32
C ILE A 11 14.14 7.47 -6.73
N GLN A 12 15.19 7.66 -7.52
CA GLN A 12 16.58 7.54 -7.04
C GLN A 12 16.88 8.52 -5.90
N SER A 13 16.43 9.77 -6.05
CA SER A 13 16.58 10.80 -5.01
C SER A 13 15.82 10.43 -3.73
N PHE A 14 14.60 9.90 -3.87
CA PHE A 14 13.81 9.44 -2.74
C PHE A 14 14.44 8.24 -2.02
N MET A 15 14.96 7.26 -2.74
CA MET A 15 15.66 6.10 -2.18
C MET A 15 16.96 6.51 -1.47
N ALA A 16 17.69 7.49 -2.01
CA ALA A 16 18.88 8.05 -1.36
C ALA A 16 18.52 8.77 -0.04
N ALA A 17 17.43 9.54 -0.03
CA ALA A 17 16.93 10.18 1.18
C ALA A 17 16.49 9.15 2.24
N ALA A 18 15.76 8.12 1.82
CA ALA A 18 15.37 7.01 2.70
C ALA A 18 16.59 6.29 3.29
N SER A 19 17.61 6.02 2.47
CA SER A 19 18.87 5.40 2.91
C SER A 19 19.58 6.26 3.97
N ALA A 20 19.66 7.58 3.74
CA ALA A 20 20.27 8.51 4.67
C ALA A 20 19.53 8.58 6.01
N VAL A 21 18.19 8.65 5.99
CA VAL A 21 17.36 8.67 7.21
C VAL A 21 17.45 7.36 7.99
N LEU A 22 17.51 6.23 7.29
CA LEU A 22 17.60 4.91 7.92
C LEU A 22 19.04 4.54 8.34
N GLY A 23 20.04 5.33 7.97
CA GLY A 23 21.44 5.06 8.29
C GLY A 23 21.99 3.80 7.61
N GLN A 24 21.40 3.36 6.50
CA GLN A 24 21.82 2.18 5.75
C GLN A 24 21.59 2.36 4.25
N SER A 25 22.44 1.76 3.42
CA SER A 25 22.23 1.73 1.97
C SER A 25 21.08 0.77 1.64
N LEU A 26 20.04 1.28 0.98
CA LEU A 26 18.96 0.46 0.45
C LEU A 26 19.28 0.00 -0.99
N PRO A 27 18.94 -1.24 -1.37
CA PRO A 27 19.00 -1.65 -2.77
C PRO A 27 17.97 -0.86 -3.60
N PRO A 28 18.15 -0.79 -4.93
CA PRO A 28 17.12 -0.26 -5.83
C PRO A 28 15.78 -1.00 -5.65
N PRO A 29 14.63 -0.31 -5.77
CA PRO A 29 13.34 -0.96 -5.67
C PRO A 29 13.11 -1.89 -6.88
N LYS A 30 12.48 -3.04 -6.64
CA LYS A 30 12.06 -3.99 -7.66
C LYS A 30 10.82 -3.53 -8.39
N ASP A 31 9.94 -2.79 -7.71
CA ASP A 31 8.73 -2.24 -8.30
C ASP A 31 8.48 -0.79 -7.83
N VAL A 32 7.77 -0.02 -8.65
CA VAL A 32 7.37 1.36 -8.35
C VAL A 32 5.94 1.55 -8.83
N PHE A 33 4.96 1.66 -7.95
CA PHE A 33 3.54 1.65 -8.34
C PHE A 33 2.70 2.52 -7.40
N ASN A 34 1.42 2.72 -7.72
CA ASN A 34 0.45 3.31 -6.79
C ASN A 34 -0.70 2.34 -6.53
N PHE A 35 -1.30 2.42 -5.35
CA PHE A 35 -2.57 1.75 -5.05
C PHE A 35 -3.75 2.50 -5.70
N GLY A 36 -4.91 1.85 -5.79
CA GLY A 36 -6.16 2.50 -6.20
C GLY A 36 -6.32 2.73 -7.72
N GLY A 37 -5.45 2.13 -8.54
CA GLY A 37 -5.54 2.21 -10.01
C GLY A 37 -5.30 3.63 -10.54
N ASN A 38 -6.12 4.05 -11.51
CA ASN A 38 -5.96 5.36 -12.17
C ASN A 38 -6.66 6.51 -11.42
N ASN A 39 -7.14 6.31 -10.20
CA ASN A 39 -7.78 7.36 -9.40
C ASN A 39 -6.75 8.02 -8.46
N PRO A 40 -6.32 9.28 -8.71
CA PRO A 40 -5.33 9.97 -7.88
C PRO A 40 -5.72 10.07 -6.40
N SER A 41 -7.00 10.32 -6.10
CA SER A 41 -7.46 10.44 -4.73
C SER A 41 -7.41 9.10 -3.98
N ASN A 42 -7.65 7.99 -4.67
CA ASN A 42 -7.46 6.66 -4.08
C ASN A 42 -5.98 6.37 -3.85
N ALA A 43 -5.11 6.73 -4.80
CA ALA A 43 -3.66 6.58 -4.64
C ALA A 43 -3.14 7.33 -3.40
N ASP A 44 -3.53 8.60 -3.24
CA ASP A 44 -3.18 9.40 -2.06
C ASP A 44 -3.71 8.78 -0.76
N LYS A 45 -4.99 8.39 -0.75
CA LYS A 45 -5.64 7.76 0.41
C LYS A 45 -4.91 6.49 0.84
N PHE A 46 -4.66 5.58 -0.09
CA PHE A 46 -4.06 4.27 0.23
C PHE A 46 -2.58 4.38 0.56
N LEU A 47 -1.85 5.33 -0.05
CA LEU A 47 -0.50 5.67 0.36
C LEU A 47 -0.47 6.11 1.83
N GLN A 48 -1.38 7.00 2.24
CA GLN A 48 -1.44 7.45 3.62
C GLN A 48 -1.78 6.31 4.59
N LEU A 49 -2.73 5.44 4.23
CA LEU A 49 -3.06 4.25 5.03
C LEU A 49 -1.87 3.29 5.16
N ALA A 50 -1.05 3.14 4.11
CA ALA A 50 0.16 2.34 4.16
C ALA A 50 1.22 2.97 5.09
N ILE A 51 1.44 4.28 5.00
CA ILE A 51 2.38 5.01 5.87
C ILE A 51 1.95 4.91 7.35
N GLU A 52 0.65 4.95 7.63
CA GLU A 52 0.09 4.77 8.97
C GLU A 52 0.12 3.33 9.48
N GLY A 53 0.54 2.36 8.66
CA GLY A 53 0.55 0.94 9.00
C GLY A 53 -0.84 0.31 9.08
N LYS A 54 -1.86 0.95 8.50
CA LYS A 54 -3.24 0.42 8.41
C LYS A 54 -3.42 -0.46 7.18
N LYS A 55 -2.82 -0.08 6.04
CA LYS A 55 -2.71 -0.94 4.86
C LYS A 55 -1.37 -1.67 4.90
N THR A 56 -1.40 -2.98 5.09
CA THR A 56 -0.20 -3.84 5.18
C THR A 56 -0.29 -5.04 4.23
N ALA A 57 -1.28 -5.03 3.34
CA ALA A 57 -1.51 -6.07 2.36
C ALA A 57 -1.98 -5.50 1.01
N THR A 58 -1.66 -6.21 -0.06
CA THR A 58 -2.12 -5.94 -1.42
C THR A 58 -2.32 -7.24 -2.20
N THR A 59 -3.32 -7.25 -3.07
CA THR A 59 -3.58 -8.36 -3.98
C THR A 59 -3.18 -7.96 -5.41
N SER A 60 -2.62 -8.91 -6.17
CA SER A 60 -2.31 -8.72 -7.58
C SER A 60 -2.97 -9.79 -8.46
N TRP A 61 -3.58 -9.32 -9.54
CA TRP A 61 -4.05 -10.12 -10.67
C TRP A 61 -3.89 -9.34 -11.99
N PRO A 62 -3.46 -9.98 -13.08
CA PRO A 62 -2.88 -11.32 -13.13
C PRO A 62 -1.57 -11.40 -12.32
N ILE A 63 -1.22 -12.59 -11.84
CA ILE A 63 0.06 -12.82 -11.17
C ILE A 63 1.18 -12.60 -12.20
N PRO A 64 2.16 -11.72 -11.94
CA PRO A 64 3.25 -11.49 -12.90
C PRO A 64 4.06 -12.75 -13.18
N ASP A 65 4.35 -12.97 -14.46
CA ASP A 65 5.17 -14.06 -14.94
C ASP A 65 6.25 -13.52 -15.91
N PRO A 66 7.55 -13.56 -15.54
CA PRO A 66 8.07 -14.07 -14.27
C PRO A 66 7.74 -13.16 -13.08
N LEU A 67 7.61 -13.75 -11.89
CA LEU A 67 7.55 -13.01 -10.64
C LEU A 67 8.93 -12.41 -10.34
N TYR A 68 9.03 -11.07 -10.34
CA TYR A 68 10.32 -10.34 -10.31
C TYR A 68 10.65 -9.67 -8.97
N TRP A 69 9.77 -9.76 -7.98
CA TRP A 69 10.03 -9.37 -6.59
C TRP A 69 9.61 -10.49 -5.64
N GLY A 70 10.13 -10.47 -4.42
CA GLY A 70 9.82 -11.46 -3.40
C GLY A 70 10.01 -10.94 -1.97
N PRO A 71 9.78 -11.79 -0.96
CA PRO A 71 10.03 -11.44 0.44
C PRO A 71 11.43 -10.85 0.65
N GLY A 72 11.50 -9.68 1.29
CA GLY A 72 12.73 -8.90 1.52
C GLY A 72 12.98 -7.80 0.47
N ASP A 73 12.40 -7.91 -0.73
CA ASP A 73 12.55 -6.90 -1.76
C ASP A 73 11.78 -5.62 -1.43
N LEU A 74 12.27 -4.51 -1.99
CA LEU A 74 11.71 -3.18 -1.80
C LEU A 74 10.89 -2.76 -3.00
N SER A 75 9.81 -2.03 -2.73
CA SER A 75 9.04 -1.32 -3.75
C SER A 75 8.78 0.11 -3.30
N VAL A 76 8.56 1.01 -4.25
CA VAL A 76 8.17 2.40 -3.96
C VAL A 76 6.69 2.60 -4.27
N ILE A 77 5.96 3.14 -3.31
CA ILE A 77 4.56 3.52 -3.47
C ILE A 77 4.51 4.99 -3.88
N LEU A 78 3.81 5.29 -4.97
CA LEU A 78 3.60 6.63 -5.51
C LEU A 78 2.30 7.24 -4.97
N ASP A 79 2.28 8.57 -4.88
CA ASP A 79 1.09 9.39 -4.67
C ASP A 79 0.24 9.50 -5.95
N GLY A 80 -0.93 10.15 -5.87
CA GLY A 80 -1.84 10.37 -6.99
C GLY A 80 -1.29 11.26 -8.11
N ARG A 81 -0.15 11.91 -7.89
CA ARG A 81 0.57 12.71 -8.89
C ARG A 81 1.79 11.97 -9.46
N GLY A 82 1.97 10.70 -9.10
CA GLY A 82 3.08 9.88 -9.54
C GLY A 82 4.42 10.24 -8.88
N LYS A 83 4.41 10.84 -7.69
CA LYS A 83 5.60 11.15 -6.89
C LYS A 83 5.83 10.10 -5.80
N PRO A 84 7.09 9.74 -5.51
CA PRO A 84 7.37 8.73 -4.50
C PRO A 84 6.94 9.20 -3.11
N GLY A 85 6.15 8.38 -2.43
CA GLY A 85 5.58 8.67 -1.11
C GLY A 85 6.07 7.72 -0.02
N ALA A 86 6.30 6.45 -0.33
CA ALA A 86 6.78 5.47 0.63
C ALA A 86 7.68 4.40 0.00
N VAL A 87 8.58 3.84 0.81
CA VAL A 87 9.31 2.61 0.53
C VAL A 87 8.66 1.50 1.37
N MET A 88 8.21 0.45 0.70
CA MET A 88 7.69 -0.76 1.35
C MET A 88 8.67 -1.92 1.18
N ARG A 89 8.63 -2.86 2.12
CA ARG A 89 9.31 -4.15 2.02
C ARG A 89 8.27 -5.27 2.01
N THR A 90 8.39 -6.17 1.05
CA THR A 90 7.59 -7.40 1.00
C THR A 90 7.96 -8.30 2.18
N THR A 91 6.99 -8.76 2.95
CA THR A 91 7.23 -9.68 4.09
C THR A 91 6.83 -11.11 3.76
N SER A 92 5.82 -11.32 2.93
CA SER A 92 5.38 -12.67 2.53
C SER A 92 4.49 -12.65 1.30
N PHE A 93 4.48 -13.77 0.58
CA PHE A 93 3.51 -14.07 -0.46
C PHE A 93 2.71 -15.32 -0.14
N VAL A 94 1.44 -15.30 -0.55
CA VAL A 94 0.59 -16.48 -0.67
C VAL A 94 -0.15 -16.40 -2.00
N THR A 95 -0.18 -17.50 -2.74
CA THR A 95 -1.06 -17.63 -3.90
C THR A 95 -2.25 -18.48 -3.51
N CYS A 96 -3.45 -17.96 -3.73
CA CYS A 96 -4.70 -18.68 -3.49
C CYS A 96 -5.74 -18.28 -4.53
N LYS A 97 -6.88 -18.96 -4.55
CA LYS A 97 -8.03 -18.50 -5.35
C LYS A 97 -8.60 -17.25 -4.70
N PHE A 98 -9.16 -16.34 -5.49
CA PHE A 98 -9.75 -15.11 -4.99
C PHE A 98 -10.82 -15.36 -3.92
N LYS A 99 -11.59 -16.43 -4.05
CA LYS A 99 -12.58 -16.81 -3.04
C LYS A 99 -12.00 -17.30 -1.70
N ASP A 100 -10.75 -17.73 -1.71
CA ASP A 100 -10.06 -18.28 -0.55
C ASP A 100 -9.22 -17.20 0.17
N VAL A 101 -9.28 -15.94 -0.28
CA VAL A 101 -8.68 -14.81 0.45
C VAL A 101 -9.42 -14.63 1.77
N GLY A 102 -8.68 -14.76 2.86
CA GLY A 102 -9.19 -14.62 4.22
C GLY A 102 -9.62 -13.19 4.55
N GLU A 103 -10.58 -13.07 5.45
CA GLU A 103 -11.09 -11.77 5.93
C GLU A 103 -9.99 -10.93 6.61
N ASP A 104 -9.08 -11.57 7.35
CA ASP A 104 -7.95 -10.90 7.99
C ASP A 104 -7.03 -10.22 6.96
N PHE A 105 -6.78 -10.87 5.83
CA PHE A 105 -6.01 -10.33 4.73
C PHE A 105 -6.76 -9.19 4.03
N ALA A 106 -8.05 -9.38 3.75
CA ALA A 106 -8.89 -8.35 3.14
C ALA A 106 -8.96 -7.07 3.99
N LEU A 107 -9.09 -7.20 5.31
CA LEU A 107 -9.07 -6.05 6.22
C LEU A 107 -7.69 -5.37 6.26
N ALA A 108 -6.60 -6.13 6.13
CA ALA A 108 -5.24 -5.58 6.05
C ALA A 108 -4.97 -4.80 4.74
N GLU A 109 -5.82 -4.93 3.73
CA GLU A 109 -5.79 -4.08 2.53
C GLU A 109 -6.36 -2.67 2.78
N ALA A 110 -7.08 -2.48 3.89
CA ALA A 110 -7.68 -1.22 4.30
C ALA A 110 -8.60 -0.58 3.24
N GLU A 111 -9.29 -1.39 2.44
CA GLU A 111 -10.21 -0.93 1.39
C GLU A 111 -11.69 -0.93 1.82
N GLY A 112 -11.98 -1.34 3.05
CA GLY A 112 -13.33 -1.46 3.59
C GLY A 112 -13.45 -2.73 4.44
N ASP A 113 -14.67 -3.24 4.57
CA ASP A 113 -14.91 -4.59 5.08
C ASP A 113 -14.65 -5.66 4.00
N TYR A 114 -14.86 -6.93 4.34
CA TYR A 114 -14.64 -8.05 3.42
C TYR A 114 -15.46 -7.94 2.13
N GLU A 115 -16.73 -7.54 2.21
CA GLU A 115 -17.61 -7.42 1.06
C GLU A 115 -17.20 -6.26 0.15
N ALA A 116 -16.76 -5.14 0.73
CA ALA A 116 -16.19 -4.02 0.00
C ALA A 116 -14.88 -4.39 -0.70
N TYR A 117 -14.00 -5.14 -0.03
CA TYR A 117 -12.78 -5.70 -0.64
C TYR A 117 -13.14 -6.57 -1.85
N ARG A 118 -14.06 -7.52 -1.67
CA ARG A 118 -14.50 -8.46 -2.70
C ARG A 118 -15.07 -7.74 -3.92
N THR A 119 -16.04 -6.84 -3.68
CA THR A 119 -16.70 -6.07 -4.73
C THR A 119 -15.71 -5.15 -5.45
N GLY A 120 -14.87 -4.43 -4.69
CA GLY A 120 -13.88 -3.51 -5.23
C GLY A 120 -12.85 -4.21 -6.13
N HIS A 121 -12.38 -5.40 -5.75
CA HIS A 121 -11.42 -6.16 -6.56
C HIS A 121 -12.06 -6.76 -7.82
N ILE A 122 -13.30 -7.25 -7.75
CA ILE A 122 -14.04 -7.70 -8.95
C ILE A 122 -14.21 -6.55 -9.94
N GLU A 123 -14.62 -5.38 -9.47
CA GLU A 123 -14.73 -4.20 -10.33
C GLU A 123 -13.38 -3.73 -10.87
N PHE A 124 -12.34 -3.73 -10.03
CA PHE A 124 -11.01 -3.26 -10.40
C PHE A 124 -10.38 -4.14 -11.47
N TYR A 125 -10.31 -5.46 -11.25
CA TYR A 125 -9.72 -6.39 -12.22
C TYR A 125 -10.63 -6.61 -13.42
N GLY A 126 -11.95 -6.53 -13.25
CA GLY A 126 -12.92 -6.63 -14.35
C GLY A 126 -12.77 -5.54 -15.42
N ARG A 127 -12.14 -4.40 -15.10
CA ARG A 127 -11.80 -3.34 -16.06
C ARG A 127 -10.49 -3.55 -16.81
N GLN A 128 -9.69 -4.55 -16.43
CA GLN A 128 -8.42 -4.84 -17.07
C GLN A 128 -8.60 -5.77 -18.28
N GLU A 129 -7.58 -5.87 -19.13
CA GLU A 129 -7.60 -6.80 -20.25
C GLU A 129 -7.74 -8.26 -19.76
N GLY A 130 -8.73 -8.99 -20.29
CA GLY A 130 -9.09 -10.34 -19.83
C GLY A 130 -9.84 -10.39 -18.50
N GLY A 131 -10.19 -9.23 -17.93
CA GLY A 131 -10.89 -9.09 -16.65
C GLY A 131 -12.31 -9.68 -16.64
N ASP A 132 -12.91 -9.92 -17.81
CA ASP A 132 -14.19 -10.62 -17.96
C ASP A 132 -14.18 -12.05 -17.40
N LYS A 133 -12.98 -12.63 -17.21
CA LYS A 133 -12.78 -13.96 -16.62
C LYS A 133 -12.39 -13.90 -15.15
N PHE A 134 -12.15 -12.72 -14.60
CA PHE A 134 -11.81 -12.58 -13.20
C PHE A 134 -13.00 -12.94 -12.31
N GLY A 135 -12.75 -13.71 -11.25
CA GLY A 135 -13.78 -14.17 -10.33
C GLY A 135 -13.23 -15.14 -9.29
N ASP A 136 -14.13 -15.82 -8.59
CA ASP A 136 -13.84 -16.67 -7.44
C ASP A 136 -12.71 -17.69 -7.63
N GLU A 137 -12.62 -18.27 -8.83
CA GLU A 137 -11.63 -19.31 -9.15
C GLU A 137 -10.29 -18.73 -9.67
N SER A 138 -10.19 -17.41 -9.86
CA SER A 138 -8.96 -16.76 -10.31
C SER A 138 -7.86 -16.88 -9.26
N LEU A 139 -6.66 -17.28 -9.66
CA LEU A 139 -5.50 -17.26 -8.77
C LEU A 139 -4.98 -15.83 -8.60
N VAL A 140 -4.82 -15.41 -7.35
CA VAL A 140 -4.31 -14.08 -6.99
C VAL A 140 -3.04 -14.21 -6.16
N LEU A 141 -2.14 -13.23 -6.30
CA LEU A 141 -0.96 -13.10 -5.43
C LEU A 141 -1.31 -12.18 -4.27
N CYS A 142 -1.39 -12.74 -3.06
CA CYS A 142 -1.58 -12.02 -1.82
C CYS A 142 -0.21 -11.65 -1.25
N GLU A 143 0.10 -10.36 -1.23
CA GLU A 143 1.33 -9.80 -0.70
C GLU A 143 1.06 -9.11 0.63
N LYS A 144 1.84 -9.48 1.66
CA LYS A 144 1.95 -8.68 2.89
C LYS A 144 3.24 -7.86 2.82
N PHE A 145 3.19 -6.65 3.33
CA PHE A 145 4.31 -5.73 3.33
C PHE A 145 4.33 -4.87 4.59
N GLU A 146 5.47 -4.22 4.82
CA GLU A 146 5.63 -3.14 5.80
C GLU A 146 6.15 -1.87 5.12
N VAL A 147 5.71 -0.70 5.57
CA VAL A 147 6.36 0.57 5.16
C VAL A 147 7.59 0.78 6.04
N ILE A 148 8.75 0.91 5.39
CA ILE A 148 10.02 1.14 6.08
C ILE A 148 10.43 2.61 6.08
N TYR A 149 9.86 3.40 5.15
CA TYR A 149 10.07 4.84 5.05
C TYR A 149 8.89 5.52 4.32
N PRO A 150 8.41 6.68 4.79
CA PRO A 150 8.68 7.26 6.11
C PRO A 150 8.08 6.37 7.20
N LYS A 151 8.73 6.30 8.37
CA LYS A 151 8.05 5.72 9.55
C LYS A 151 7.08 6.76 10.06
N ALA A 152 5.81 6.39 10.23
CA ALA A 152 4.88 7.20 10.99
C ALA A 152 5.52 7.51 12.35
N GLN A 153 5.71 8.79 12.65
CA GLN A 153 6.09 9.18 14.00
C GLN A 153 4.91 8.81 14.89
N MET A 154 5.11 7.85 15.79
CA MET A 154 4.17 7.68 16.89
C MET A 154 4.25 8.96 17.71
N THR A 155 3.29 9.86 17.54
CA THR A 155 3.03 10.92 18.51
C THR A 155 2.53 10.24 19.78
N MET A 156 3.47 9.81 20.61
CA MET A 156 3.20 9.63 22.03
C MET A 156 2.96 11.03 22.58
N GLU A 157 1.73 11.53 22.47
CA GLU A 157 1.29 12.66 23.28
C GLU A 157 1.36 12.20 24.74
N LYS A 158 2.49 12.51 25.39
CA LYS A 158 2.65 12.39 26.82
C LYS A 158 1.58 13.26 27.48
N GLY A 159 0.56 12.60 28.01
CA GLY A 159 -0.36 13.07 29.04
C GLY A 159 -0.74 14.54 29.01
N ASN A 160 -1.90 14.88 28.47
CA ASN A 160 -2.69 15.98 29.00
C ASN A 160 -4.18 15.78 28.74
N ILE A 161 -4.88 15.41 29.80
CA ILE A 161 -6.33 15.56 29.93
C ILE A 161 -6.65 17.05 29.98
N TYR A 162 -7.03 17.64 28.85
CA TYR A 162 -7.75 18.91 28.89
C TYR A 162 -9.24 18.61 29.14
N ARG A 163 -9.68 18.82 30.38
CA ARG A 163 -11.07 19.24 30.61
C ARG A 163 -11.21 20.60 29.92
N MET A 164 -11.92 20.65 28.80
CA MET A 164 -12.42 21.93 28.29
C MET A 164 -13.39 22.48 29.35
N GLY A 165 -12.88 23.37 30.19
CA GLY A 165 -13.69 24.28 30.97
C GLY A 165 -14.36 25.24 30.02
N THR A 166 -15.65 25.05 29.77
CA THR A 166 -16.51 26.09 29.22
C THR A 166 -16.76 27.11 30.33
N HIS A 167 -15.95 28.15 30.30
CA HIS A 167 -16.24 29.42 30.95
C HIS A 167 -17.52 29.97 30.30
N TRP A 168 -18.62 30.04 31.05
CA TRP A 168 -19.79 30.87 30.70
C TRP A 168 -20.19 31.74 31.89
N GLN A 169 -20.61 32.95 31.52
CA GLN A 169 -20.56 34.23 32.23
C GLN A 169 -21.53 34.38 33.41
N ASN A 170 -21.13 35.26 34.34
CA ASN A 170 -21.97 35.94 35.33
C ASN A 170 -22.70 37.14 34.67
N PRO A 171 -23.86 37.58 35.16
CA PRO A 171 -23.88 38.50 36.31
C PRO A 171 -24.65 37.99 37.55
#